data_AF-A0A7V4TE95-F1
#
_entry.id   AF-A0A7V4TE95-F1
#
_cell.length_a   1.000
_cell.length_b   1.000
_cell.length_c   1.000
_cell.angle_alpha   90.00
_cell.angle_beta   90.00
_cell.angle_gamma   90.00
#
_symmetry.space_group_name_H-M   'P 1'
#
loop_
_entity.id
_entity.type
_entity.pdbx_description
1 polymer ?
#
loop_
_entity_poly.entity_id
_entity_poly.type
_entity_poly.pdbx_seq_one_letter_code
_entity_poly.pdbx_strand_id
1 'polypeptide(L)' 'MPELVLELKENQIIEMVKRLKDAEKRKILEFLEDITWGKRFEELIRRLRRKAKGRLSLREITKEVEEVRMKRYESRH' A
#
# COMPACT_ATOMS: atom_id res chain seq x y z
N MET A 1 1.03 4.89 -37.14
CA MET A 1 -0.33 4.60 -36.61
C MET A 1 -0.65 5.67 -35.57
N PRO A 2 -1.83 6.29 -35.57
CA PRO A 2 -2.20 7.22 -34.51
C PRO A 2 -2.26 6.48 -33.17
N GLU A 3 -1.68 7.07 -32.11
CA GLU A 3 -1.80 6.55 -30.75
C GLU A 3 -3.22 6.77 -30.26
N LEU A 4 -3.88 5.68 -29.87
CA LEU A 4 -5.24 5.69 -29.36
C LEU A 4 -5.19 6.03 -27.86
N VAL A 5 -5.29 7.33 -27.55
CA VAL A 5 -5.33 7.79 -26.16
C VAL A 5 -6.74 7.57 -25.61
N LEU A 6 -6.89 6.52 -24.81
CA LEU A 6 -8.14 6.25 -24.07
C LEU A 6 -8.12 7.03 -22.75
N GLU A 7 -8.93 8.08 -22.65
CA GLU A 7 -9.21 8.74 -21.37
C GLU A 7 -10.19 7.90 -20.55
N LEU A 8 -9.66 6.98 -19.74
CA LEU A 8 -10.45 6.17 -18.83
C LEU A 8 -10.69 6.91 -17.51
N LYS A 9 -11.95 7.04 -17.13
CA LYS A 9 -12.35 7.54 -15.79
C LYS A 9 -12.19 6.45 -14.74
N GLU A 10 -11.97 6.86 -13.49
CA GLU A 10 -11.75 5.95 -12.35
C GLU A 10 -12.85 4.87 -12.22
N ASN A 11 -14.12 5.28 -12.37
CA ASN A 11 -15.26 4.36 -12.31
C ASN A 11 -15.22 3.29 -13.42
N GLN A 12 -14.71 3.62 -14.61
CA GLN A 12 -14.55 2.66 -15.70
C GLN A 12 -13.44 1.65 -15.38
N ILE A 13 -12.33 2.10 -14.78
CA ILE A 13 -11.24 1.23 -14.33
C ILE A 13 -11.74 0.26 -13.25
N ILE A 14 -12.52 0.75 -12.28
CA ILE A 14 -13.11 -0.08 -11.22
C ILE A 14 -14.02 -1.16 -11.81
N GLU A 15 -14.90 -0.80 -12.75
CA GLU A 15 -15.79 -1.77 -13.40
C GLU A 15 -15.01 -2.80 -14.23
N MET A 16 -13.92 -2.41 -14.88
CA MET A 16 -13.02 -3.34 -15.57
C MET A 16 -12.38 -4.31 -14.58
N VAL A 17 -11.84 -3.83 -13.46
CA VAL A 17 -11.21 -4.67 -12.43
C VAL A 17 -12.22 -5.64 -11.81
N LYS A 18 -13.47 -5.23 -11.56
CA LYS A 18 -14.52 -6.10 -11.02
C LYS A 18 -14.78 -7.34 -11.90
N ARG A 19 -14.70 -7.18 -13.22
CA ARG A 19 -14.96 -8.22 -14.22
C ARG A 19 -13.82 -9.24 -14.38
N LEU A 20 -12.64 -8.94 -13.84
CA LEU A 20 -11.49 -9.84 -13.90
C LEU A 20 -11.66 -11.05 -12.98
N LYS A 21 -11.00 -12.15 -13.34
CA LYS A 21 -10.87 -13.33 -12.48
C LYS A 21 -9.95 -13.02 -11.30
N ASP A 22 -10.09 -13.80 -10.22
CA ASP A 22 -9.32 -13.57 -9.00
C ASP A 22 -7.80 -13.63 -9.20
N ALA A 23 -7.32 -14.51 -10.08
CA ALA A 23 -5.91 -14.59 -10.42
C ALA A 23 -5.38 -13.31 -11.09
N GLU A 24 -6.20 -12.67 -11.91
CA GLU A 24 -5.85 -11.43 -12.61
C GLU A 24 -5.91 -10.24 -11.65
N LYS A 25 -6.91 -10.20 -10.76
CA LYS A 25 -7.00 -9.22 -9.68
C LYS A 25 -5.78 -9.26 -8.77
N ARG A 26 -5.28 -10.46 -8.42
CA ARG A 26 -4.06 -10.62 -7.61
C ARG A 26 -2.83 -10.05 -8.30
N LYS A 27 -2.64 -10.32 -9.60
CA LYS A 27 -1.52 -9.75 -10.37
C LYS A 27 -1.56 -8.22 -10.42
N ILE A 28 -2.75 -7.64 -10.60
CA ILE A 28 -2.93 -6.19 -10.59
C ILE A 28 -2.62 -5.63 -9.20
N LEU A 29 -3.06 -6.31 -8.14
CA LEU A 29 -2.76 -5.90 -6.77
C LEU A 29 -1.26 -5.91 -6.50
N GLU A 30 -0.54 -6.99 -6.84
CA GLU A 30 0.92 -7.09 -6.69
C GLU A 30 1.64 -5.96 -7.45
N PHE A 31 1.25 -5.73 -8.70
CA PHE A 31 1.79 -4.62 -9.50
C PHE A 31 1.52 -3.25 -8.86
N LEU A 32 0.30 -3.01 -8.39
CA LEU A 32 -0.06 -1.76 -7.70
C LEU A 32 0.71 -1.59 -6.40
N GLU A 33 0.92 -2.66 -5.65
CA GLU A 33 1.73 -2.63 -4.43
C GLU A 33 3.18 -2.23 -4.74
N ASP A 34 3.80 -2.81 -5.76
CA ASP A 34 5.17 -2.49 -6.15
C ASP A 34 5.33 -1.02 -6.58
N ILE A 35 4.44 -0.51 -7.43
CA ILE A 35 4.56 0.88 -7.93
C ILE A 35 4.18 1.91 -6.86
N THR A 36 3.27 1.57 -5.93
CA THR A 36 2.82 2.50 -4.88
C THR A 36 3.65 2.38 -3.60
N TRP A 37 4.47 1.35 -3.46
CA TRP A 37 5.30 1.11 -2.27
C TRP A 37 6.11 2.34 -1.89
N GLY A 38 6.83 2.93 -2.83
CA GLY A 38 7.67 4.11 -2.56
C GLY A 38 6.86 5.27 -1.97
N LYS A 39 5.71 5.60 -2.56
CA LYS A 39 4.81 6.66 -2.07
C LYS A 39 4.23 6.32 -0.70
N ARG A 40 3.78 5.08 -0.49
CA ARG A 40 3.24 4.62 0.81
C ARG A 40 4.31 4.65 1.89
N PHE A 41 5.53 4.28 1.56
CA PHE A 41 6.68 4.29 2.46
C PHE A 41 7.09 5.72 2.84
N GLU A 42 7.18 6.63 1.86
CA GLU A 42 7.43 8.04 2.13
C GLU A 42 6.36 8.66 3.03
N GLU A 43 5.10 8.33 2.78
CA GLU A 43 4.00 8.82 3.59
C GLU A 43 4.07 8.26 5.03
N LEU A 44 4.41 6.99 5.19
CA LEU A 44 4.66 6.36 6.49
C LEU A 44 5.80 7.09 7.24
N ILE A 45 6.95 7.31 6.58
CA ILE A 45 8.06 8.06 7.17
C ILE A 45 7.63 9.48 7.54
N ARG A 46 6.82 10.14 6.72
CA ARG A 46 6.32 11.49 6.99
C ARG A 46 5.34 11.53 8.17
N ARG A 47 4.51 10.50 8.36
CA ARG A 47 3.66 10.35 9.54
C ARG A 47 4.49 10.07 10.80
N LEU A 48 5.49 9.19 10.70
CA LEU A 48 6.40 8.88 11.80
C LEU A 48 7.18 10.13 12.23
N ARG A 49 7.75 10.90 11.29
CA ARG A 49 8.42 12.18 11.59
C ARG A 49 7.49 13.20 12.24
N ARG A 50 6.22 13.26 11.83
CA ARG A 50 5.21 14.14 12.45
C ARG A 50 4.87 13.71 13.88
N LYS A 51 4.71 12.41 14.13
CA LYS A 51 4.53 11.87 15.50
C LYS A 51 5.78 12.06 16.36
N ALA A 52 6.97 12.00 15.76
CA ALA A 52 8.26 12.00 16.45
C ALA A 52 8.67 13.31 17.15
N LYS A 53 8.07 14.46 16.81
CA LYS A 53 8.54 15.82 17.21
C LYS A 53 10.09 15.92 17.31
N GLY A 54 10.81 15.34 16.35
CA GLY A 54 12.26 15.43 16.24
C GLY A 54 13.11 14.28 16.78
N ARG A 55 12.62 13.37 17.64
CA ARG A 55 13.38 12.16 18.06
C ARG A 55 12.45 11.01 18.44
N LEU A 56 12.19 10.09 17.51
CA LEU A 56 11.66 8.76 17.85
C LEU A 56 12.76 8.00 18.59
N SER A 57 12.50 7.62 19.84
CA SER A 57 13.43 6.76 20.57
C SER A 57 13.41 5.35 20.00
N LEU A 58 14.53 4.64 20.08
CA LEU A 58 14.63 3.23 19.67
C LEU A 58 13.54 2.36 20.32
N ARG A 59 13.13 2.74 21.54
CA ARG A 59 12.10 2.08 22.33
C ARG A 59 10.70 2.21 21.72
N GLU A 60 10.36 3.39 21.19
CA GLU A 60 9.07 3.62 20.50
C GLU A 60 9.01 2.86 19.17
N ILE A 61 10.12 2.85 18.41
CA ILE A 61 10.22 2.08 17.17
C ILE A 61 10.07 0.58 17.47
N THR A 62 10.75 0.08 18.49
CA THR A 62 10.67 -1.33 18.89
C THR A 62 9.26 -1.71 19.30
N LYS A 63 8.57 -0.84 20.05
CA LYS A 63 7.19 -1.07 20.48
C LYS A 63 6.24 -1.17 19.28
N GLU A 64 6.31 -0.23 18.32
CA GLU A 64 5.42 -0.23 17.16
C GLU A 64 5.68 -1.45 16.25
N VAL A 65 6.94 -1.89 16.13
CA VAL A 65 7.31 -3.10 15.36
C VAL A 65 6.78 -4.38 16.03
N GLU A 66 6.91 -4.50 17.35
CA GLU A 66 6.40 -5.65 18.09
C GLU A 66 4.87 -5.72 18.10
N GLU A 67 4.17 -4.58 18.17
CA GLU A 67 2.71 -4.54 18.03
C GLU A 67 2.25 -5.03 16.65
N VAL A 68 2.98 -4.66 15.59
CA VAL A 68 2.68 -5.14 14.23
C VAL A 68 2.98 -6.64 14.09
N ARG A 69 4.04 -7.15 14.72
CA ARG A 69 4.37 -8.58 14.75
C ARG A 69 3.32 -9.40 15.47
N MET A 70 2.88 -8.96 16.65
CA MET A 70 1.83 -9.62 17.44
C MET A 70 0.52 -9.71 16.65
N LYS A 71 0.07 -8.61 16.05
CA LYS A 71 -1.14 -8.61 15.20
C LYS A 71 -1.05 -9.55 14.00
N ARG A 72 0.16 -9.76 13.45
CA ARG A 72 0.38 -10.74 12.36
C ARG A 72 0.38 -12.19 12.84
N TYR A 73 0.79 -12.44 14.08
CA TYR A 73 0.71 -13.76 14.69
C TYR A 73 -0.73 -14.13 15.03
N GLU A 74 -1.47 -13.21 15.66
CA GLU A 74 -2.88 -13.37 16.03
C GLU A 74 -3.82 -13.50 14.83
N SER A 75 -3.42 -13.03 13.64
CA SER A 75 -4.22 -13.19 12.41
C SER A 75 -3.88 -14.46 11.63
N ARG A 76 -2.84 -15.20 12.04
CA ARG A 76 -2.41 -16.47 11.44
C ARG A 76 -2.70 -17.67 12.33
N HIS A 77 -3.24 -17.46 13.52
CA HIS A 77 -3.74 -18.47 14.46
C HIS A 77 -5.19 -18.12 14.81
#